data_AF-A0A2S7N0X7-F1
#
_entry.id   AF-A0A2S7N0X7-F1
#
_cell.length_a   1.000
_cell.length_b   1.000
_cell.length_c   1.000
_cell.angle_alpha   90.00
_cell.angle_beta   90.00
_cell.angle_gamma   90.00
#
_symmetry.space_group_name_H-M   'P 1'
#
loop_
_entity.id
_entity.type
_entity.pdbx_description
1 polymer ?
#
loop_
_entity_poly.entity_id
_entity_poly.type
_entity_poly.pdbx_seq_one_letter_code
_entity_poly.pdbx_strand_id
1 'polypeptide(L)'
;MELLAIGFFIALAAAVGLVFLYTILSAKMQRVVKAILKMMESFPDVMIVLILQLTVIHIYRLTGFEITNLYALGDERVYVIPLVSLTVIPAIMIYKMMILSLDEEFEEMYVEYARAKGIGMRTILFKHMFRNIFFNILNHGKTILLFMLSTLFVVEGLSNINGFMMFIINDAIIEPGILILWALMLFIPFYIIFTISELYIAKTTGVFTS
;
A
#
# COMPACT_ATOMS: atom_id res chain seq x y z
N MET A 1 1.05 14.12 -7.85
CA MET A 1 1.44 13.90 -6.44
C MET A 1 0.24 13.73 -5.51
N GLU A 2 -0.80 14.56 -5.62
CA GLU A 2 -2.01 14.46 -4.77
C GLU A 2 -2.70 13.09 -4.85
N LEU A 3 -2.85 12.53 -6.06
CA LEU A 3 -3.43 11.18 -6.24
C LEU A 3 -2.64 10.06 -5.56
N LEU A 4 -1.30 10.15 -5.53
CA LEU A 4 -0.45 9.17 -4.84
C LEU A 4 -0.65 9.25 -3.33
N ALA A 5 -0.67 10.48 -2.79
CA ALA A 5 -0.92 10.70 -1.36
C ALA A 5 -2.32 10.21 -0.95
N ILE A 6 -3.35 10.57 -1.70
CA ILE A 6 -4.73 10.13 -1.46
C ILE A 6 -4.83 8.60 -1.55
N GLY A 7 -4.26 8.00 -2.60
CA GLY A 7 -4.23 6.55 -2.78
C GLY A 7 -3.53 5.83 -1.63
N PHE A 8 -2.38 6.36 -1.15
CA PHE A 8 -1.67 5.82 0.00
C PHE A 8 -2.50 5.86 1.28
N PHE A 9 -3.13 7.00 1.60
CA PHE A 9 -3.95 7.11 2.81
C PHE A 9 -5.20 6.24 2.77
N ILE A 10 -5.85 6.12 1.61
CA ILE A 10 -6.99 5.20 1.43
C ILE A 10 -6.52 3.76 1.58
N ALA A 11 -5.39 3.39 0.95
CA ALA A 11 -4.81 2.05 1.05
C ALA A 11 -4.45 1.70 2.50
N LEU A 12 -3.84 2.64 3.23
CA LEU A 12 -3.51 2.49 4.64
C LEU A 12 -4.77 2.27 5.49
N ALA A 13 -5.79 3.12 5.32
CA ALA A 13 -7.04 3.00 6.05
C ALA A 13 -7.77 1.68 5.75
N ALA A 14 -7.83 1.28 4.48
CA ALA A 14 -8.40 0.01 4.06
C ALA A 14 -7.63 -1.18 4.65
N ALA A 15 -6.29 -1.16 4.60
CA ALA A 15 -5.45 -2.21 5.16
C ALA A 15 -5.67 -2.36 6.67
N VAL A 16 -5.69 -1.24 7.42
CA VAL A 16 -5.97 -1.25 8.87
C VAL A 16 -7.34 -1.88 9.16
N GLY A 17 -8.37 -1.51 8.40
CA GLY A 17 -9.71 -2.08 8.53
C GLY A 17 -9.75 -3.59 8.23
N LEU A 18 -9.06 -4.02 7.16
CA LEU A 18 -8.94 -5.44 6.81
C LEU A 18 -8.18 -6.25 7.87
N VAL A 19 -7.15 -5.66 8.50
CA VAL A 19 -6.42 -6.33 9.61
C VAL A 19 -7.33 -6.49 10.81
N PHE A 20 -8.11 -5.46 11.15
CA PHE A 20 -9.10 -5.58 12.22
C PHE A 20 -10.06 -6.75 11.96
N LEU A 21 -10.61 -6.86 10.74
CA LEU A 21 -11.46 -7.98 10.35
C LEU A 21 -10.71 -9.32 10.46
N TYR A 22 -9.46 -9.37 10.01
CA TYR A 22 -8.60 -10.56 10.11
C TYR A 22 -8.41 -11.06 11.54
N THR A 23 -8.28 -10.15 12.52
CA THR A 23 -8.15 -10.54 13.93
C THR A 23 -9.40 -11.20 14.51
N ILE A 24 -10.57 -11.01 13.88
CA ILE A 24 -11.86 -11.60 14.29
C ILE A 24 -12.09 -12.97 13.61
N LEU A 25 -11.39 -13.25 12.51
CA LEU A 25 -11.55 -14.49 11.75
C LEU A 25 -11.09 -15.72 12.54
N SER A 26 -11.72 -16.86 12.26
CA SER A 26 -11.27 -18.15 12.78
C SER A 26 -9.90 -18.55 12.20
N ALA A 27 -9.13 -19.37 12.94
CA ALA A 27 -7.81 -19.83 12.50
C ALA A 27 -7.81 -20.58 11.14
N LYS A 28 -8.94 -21.18 10.75
CA LYS A 28 -9.10 -21.77 9.41
C LYS A 28 -9.21 -20.70 8.33
N MET A 29 -10.01 -19.66 8.57
CA MET A 29 -10.18 -18.54 7.63
C MET A 29 -8.91 -17.70 7.52
N GLN A 30 -8.18 -17.50 8.62
CA GLN A 30 -6.88 -16.82 8.59
C GLN A 30 -5.87 -17.54 7.68
N ARG A 31 -5.83 -18.87 7.71
CA ARG A 31 -5.02 -19.68 6.78
C ARG A 31 -5.43 -19.50 5.32
N VAL A 32 -6.74 -19.42 5.04
CA VAL A 32 -7.23 -19.16 3.68
C VAL A 32 -6.82 -17.76 3.21
N VAL A 33 -6.99 -16.74 4.03
CA VAL A 33 -6.55 -15.37 3.71
C VAL A 33 -5.06 -15.33 3.42
N LYS A 34 -4.22 -15.95 4.28
CA LYS A 34 -2.77 -16.05 4.06
C LYS A 34 -2.42 -16.78 2.76
N ALA A 35 -3.13 -17.86 2.43
CA ALA A 35 -2.93 -18.58 1.17
C ALA A 35 -3.27 -17.70 -0.04
N ILE A 36 -4.39 -16.97 0.00
CA ILE A 36 -4.78 -16.04 -1.07
C ILE A 36 -3.72 -14.94 -1.23
N LEU A 37 -3.29 -14.31 -0.14
CA LEU A 37 -2.25 -13.27 -0.20
C LEU A 37 -0.93 -13.78 -0.78
N LYS A 38 -0.53 -15.00 -0.40
CA LYS A 38 0.68 -15.64 -0.94
C LYS A 38 0.54 -15.97 -2.43
N MET A 39 -0.63 -16.38 -2.87
CA MET A 39 -0.91 -16.59 -4.30
C MET A 39 -0.86 -15.26 -5.06
N MET A 40 -1.45 -14.19 -4.51
CA MET A 40 -1.40 -12.86 -5.14
C MET A 40 0.04 -12.33 -5.27
N GLU A 41 0.90 -12.57 -4.28
CA GLU A 41 2.32 -12.18 -4.35
C GLU A 41 3.10 -12.90 -5.45
N SER A 42 2.72 -14.13 -5.81
CA SER A 42 3.38 -14.83 -6.91
C SER A 42 3.14 -14.19 -8.27
N PHE A 43 2.13 -13.32 -8.38
CA PHE A 43 1.88 -12.56 -9.60
C PHE A 43 2.68 -11.25 -9.57
N PRO A 44 3.42 -10.93 -10.65
CA PRO A 44 3.98 -9.59 -10.81
C PRO A 44 2.85 -8.55 -10.79
N ASP A 45 3.07 -7.40 -10.16
CA ASP A 45 2.04 -6.34 -10.03
C ASP A 45 1.50 -5.89 -11.40
N VAL A 46 2.39 -5.87 -12.40
CA VAL A 46 2.07 -5.63 -13.81
C VAL A 46 0.96 -6.57 -14.29
N MET A 47 1.02 -7.86 -13.92
CA MET A 47 -0.01 -8.83 -14.32
C MET A 47 -1.34 -8.55 -13.65
N ILE A 48 -1.35 -8.09 -12.40
CA ILE A 48 -2.59 -7.71 -11.69
C ILE A 48 -3.26 -6.55 -12.43
N VAL A 49 -2.49 -5.52 -12.81
CA VAL A 49 -3.00 -4.39 -13.60
C VAL A 49 -3.56 -4.86 -14.95
N LEU A 50 -2.84 -5.74 -15.65
CA LEU A 50 -3.29 -6.29 -16.93
C LEU A 50 -4.58 -7.11 -16.79
N ILE A 51 -4.68 -7.96 -15.77
CA ILE A 51 -5.89 -8.76 -15.50
C ILE A 51 -7.07 -7.86 -15.20
N LEU A 52 -6.89 -6.82 -14.39
CA LEU A 52 -7.93 -5.83 -14.10
C LEU A 52 -8.39 -5.13 -15.39
N GLN A 53 -7.45 -4.68 -16.22
CA GLN A 53 -7.75 -4.01 -17.50
C GLN A 53 -8.52 -4.94 -18.46
N LEU A 54 -8.09 -6.19 -18.61
CA LEU A 54 -8.80 -7.18 -19.42
C LEU A 54 -10.19 -7.50 -18.88
N THR A 55 -10.36 -7.57 -17.56
CA THR A 55 -11.66 -7.81 -16.91
C THR A 55 -12.64 -6.68 -17.22
N VAL A 56 -12.18 -5.42 -17.12
CA VAL A 56 -13.02 -4.25 -17.45
C VAL A 56 -13.41 -4.24 -18.93
N ILE A 57 -12.47 -4.53 -19.83
CA ILE A 57 -12.75 -4.65 -21.27
C ILE A 57 -13.76 -5.76 -21.54
N HIS A 58 -13.63 -6.90 -20.86
CA HIS A 58 -14.54 -8.03 -21.01
C HIS A 58 -15.96 -7.69 -20.53
N ILE A 59 -16.10 -7.03 -19.37
CA ILE A 59 -17.40 -6.58 -18.86
C ILE A 59 -18.02 -5.59 -19.85
N TYR A 60 -17.24 -4.61 -20.34
CA TYR A 60 -17.72 -3.64 -21.33
C TYR A 60 -18.27 -4.32 -22.59
N ARG A 61 -17.58 -5.34 -23.10
CA ARG A 61 -18.03 -6.10 -24.28
C ARG A 61 -19.34 -6.85 -24.04
N LEU A 62 -19.61 -7.31 -22.82
CA LEU A 62 -20.80 -8.08 -22.49
C LEU A 62 -22.00 -7.20 -22.15
N THR A 63 -21.80 -6.10 -21.44
CA THR A 63 -22.88 -5.25 -20.91
C THR A 63 -23.12 -4.00 -21.74
N GLY A 64 -22.17 -3.63 -22.62
CA GLY A 64 -22.15 -2.33 -23.29
C GLY A 64 -21.95 -1.15 -22.33
N PHE A 65 -21.75 -1.44 -21.03
CA PHE A 65 -21.68 -0.44 -19.98
C PHE A 65 -20.23 0.01 -19.78
N GLU A 66 -19.97 1.25 -20.17
CA GLU A 66 -18.65 1.85 -20.14
C GLU A 66 -18.30 2.27 -18.70
N ILE A 67 -17.72 1.36 -17.93
CA ILE A 67 -17.25 1.61 -16.55
C ILE A 67 -16.29 2.82 -16.52
N THR A 68 -15.56 3.06 -17.61
CA THR A 68 -14.65 4.19 -17.80
C THR A 68 -15.36 5.53 -18.00
N ASN A 69 -16.65 5.55 -18.35
CA ASN A 69 -17.43 6.77 -18.63
C ASN A 69 -18.32 7.20 -17.45
N LEU A 70 -18.28 6.46 -16.33
CA LEU A 70 -19.21 6.63 -15.22
C LEU A 70 -18.96 7.87 -14.35
N TYR A 71 -17.83 8.57 -14.49
CA TYR A 71 -17.56 9.79 -13.72
C TYR A 71 -16.72 10.79 -14.51
N ALA A 72 -17.31 11.37 -15.55
CA ALA A 72 -17.04 12.76 -15.90
C ALA A 72 -17.60 13.68 -14.78
N LEU A 73 -17.00 13.61 -13.59
CA LEU A 73 -17.21 14.61 -12.54
C LEU A 73 -16.32 15.82 -12.89
N GLY A 74 -16.71 16.57 -13.91
CA GLY A 74 -16.02 17.77 -14.40
C GLY A 74 -15.10 17.54 -15.61
N ASP A 75 -14.39 18.62 -15.99
CA ASP A 75 -13.52 18.74 -17.18
C ASP A 75 -12.25 17.87 -17.14
N GLU A 76 -12.01 17.14 -16.04
CA GLU A 76 -10.88 16.24 -15.88
C GLU A 76 -11.31 14.78 -15.96
N ARG A 77 -10.80 14.07 -16.97
CA ARG A 77 -11.06 12.64 -17.18
C ARG A 77 -10.39 11.83 -16.08
N VAL A 78 -11.15 11.44 -15.06
CA VAL A 78 -10.67 10.51 -14.02
C VAL A 78 -10.82 9.09 -14.51
N TYR A 79 -9.71 8.47 -14.89
CA TYR A 79 -9.70 7.06 -15.29
C TYR A 79 -9.87 6.17 -14.04
N VAL A 80 -10.87 5.28 -14.07
CA VAL A 80 -11.21 4.39 -12.95
C VAL A 80 -10.18 3.27 -12.76
N ILE A 81 -9.67 2.71 -13.86
CA ILE A 81 -8.66 1.62 -13.84
C ILE A 81 -7.40 2.03 -13.06
N PRO A 82 -6.87 3.24 -13.24
CA PRO A 82 -5.61 3.66 -12.62
C PRO A 82 -5.82 4.03 -11.15
N LEU A 83 -6.96 4.64 -10.81
CA LEU A 83 -7.33 4.90 -9.42
C LEU A 83 -7.48 3.59 -8.62
N VAL A 84 -8.17 2.59 -9.19
CA VAL A 84 -8.34 1.27 -8.56
C VAL A 84 -7.00 0.56 -8.42
N SER A 85 -6.16 0.58 -9.46
CA SER A 85 -4.84 -0.07 -9.42
C SER A 85 -3.91 0.58 -8.39
N LEU A 86 -3.92 1.91 -8.31
CA LEU A 86 -3.11 2.69 -7.35
C LEU A 86 -3.59 2.60 -5.91
N THR A 87 -4.81 2.13 -5.67
CA THR A 87 -5.35 1.98 -4.32
C THR A 87 -5.31 0.51 -3.87
N VAL A 88 -5.76 -0.40 -4.73
CA VAL A 88 -5.92 -1.82 -4.38
C VAL A 88 -4.58 -2.53 -4.26
N ILE A 89 -3.63 -2.30 -5.18
CA ILE A 89 -2.33 -2.97 -5.15
C ILE A 89 -1.56 -2.56 -3.88
N PRO A 90 -1.39 -1.26 -3.57
CA PRO A 90 -0.73 -0.87 -2.32
C PRO A 90 -1.50 -1.30 -1.06
N ALA A 91 -2.84 -1.32 -1.09
CA ALA A 91 -3.63 -1.79 0.04
C ALA A 91 -3.37 -3.27 0.35
N ILE A 92 -3.28 -4.13 -0.67
CA ILE A 92 -2.97 -5.55 -0.52
C ILE A 92 -1.57 -5.73 0.08
N MET A 93 -0.59 -4.95 -0.39
CA MET A 93 0.76 -4.98 0.15
C MET A 93 0.83 -4.56 1.62
N ILE A 94 0.25 -3.41 1.96
CA ILE A 94 0.22 -2.90 3.33
C ILE A 94 -0.48 -3.92 4.22
N TYR A 95 -1.63 -4.45 3.78
CA TYR A 95 -2.38 -5.46 4.51
C TYR A 95 -1.55 -6.72 4.80
N LYS A 96 -0.82 -7.22 3.80
CA LYS A 96 0.08 -8.36 3.97
C LYS A 96 1.19 -8.07 4.98
N MET A 97 1.88 -6.93 4.85
CA MET A 97 2.92 -6.53 5.80
C MET A 97 2.37 -6.47 7.22
N MET A 98 1.18 -5.90 7.40
CA MET A 98 0.55 -5.84 8.71
C MET A 98 0.20 -7.22 9.28
N ILE A 99 -0.23 -8.18 8.46
CA ILE A 99 -0.46 -9.57 8.93
C ILE A 99 0.85 -10.22 9.36
N LEU A 100 1.93 -10.04 8.59
CA LEU A 100 3.24 -10.60 8.93
C LEU A 100 3.75 -10.01 10.25
N SER A 101 3.70 -8.68 10.40
CA SER A 101 4.06 -8.01 11.64
C SER A 101 3.17 -8.41 12.82
N LEU A 102 1.88 -8.67 12.57
CA LEU A 102 0.96 -9.16 13.61
C LEU A 102 1.35 -10.57 14.09
N ASP A 103 1.74 -11.46 13.17
CA ASP A 103 2.22 -12.80 13.51
C ASP A 103 3.52 -12.74 14.31
N GLU A 104 4.48 -11.90 13.92
CA GLU A 104 5.72 -11.66 14.65
C GLU A 104 5.44 -11.17 16.08
N GLU A 105 4.55 -10.18 16.24
CA GLU A 105 4.18 -9.66 17.55
C GLU A 105 3.49 -10.70 18.45
N PHE A 106 2.87 -11.75 17.89
CA PHE A 106 2.29 -12.82 18.72
C PHE A 106 3.34 -13.72 19.36
N GLU A 107 4.55 -13.77 18.81
CA GLU A 107 5.68 -14.57 19.31
C GLU A 107 6.54 -13.80 20.33
N GLU A 108 6.25 -12.52 20.55
CA GLU A 108 7.01 -11.66 21.46
C GLU A 108 6.77 -11.99 22.94
N MET A 109 7.86 -11.94 23.73
CA MET A 109 7.85 -12.27 25.16
C MET A 109 6.87 -11.43 25.98
N TYR A 110 6.63 -10.18 25.59
CA TYR A 110 5.70 -9.30 26.30
C TYR A 110 4.24 -9.78 26.16
N VAL A 111 3.89 -10.40 25.03
CA VAL A 111 2.55 -10.97 24.79
C VAL A 111 2.36 -12.21 25.65
N GLU A 112 3.35 -13.10 25.70
CA GLU A 112 3.32 -14.28 26.57
C GLU A 112 3.18 -13.89 28.04
N TYR A 113 3.98 -12.92 28.50
CA TYR A 113 3.91 -12.40 29.87
C TYR A 113 2.53 -11.79 30.20
N ALA A 114 1.98 -11.00 29.28
CA ALA A 114 0.66 -10.40 29.46
C ALA A 114 -0.46 -11.45 29.54
N ARG A 115 -0.38 -12.52 28.72
CA ARG A 115 -1.32 -13.66 28.81
C ARG A 115 -1.16 -14.42 30.13
N ALA A 116 0.07 -14.67 30.58
CA ALA A 116 0.34 -15.34 31.86
C ALA A 116 -0.21 -14.54 33.06
N LYS A 117 -0.25 -13.21 32.94
CA LYS A 117 -0.87 -12.31 33.92
C LYS A 117 -2.42 -12.28 33.85
N GLY A 118 -3.04 -13.03 32.95
CA GLY A 118 -4.49 -13.08 32.77
C GLY A 118 -5.07 -11.89 31.99
N ILE A 119 -4.23 -11.09 31.31
CA ILE A 119 -4.71 -9.98 30.48
C ILE A 119 -5.39 -10.55 29.24
N GLY A 120 -6.61 -10.10 28.96
CA GLY A 120 -7.38 -10.54 27.80
C GLY A 120 -6.67 -10.21 26.48
N MET A 121 -6.70 -11.17 25.54
CA MET A 121 -6.08 -11.06 24.21
C MET A 121 -6.49 -9.79 23.45
N ARG A 122 -7.76 -9.39 23.54
CA ARG A 122 -8.26 -8.16 22.90
C ARG A 122 -7.54 -6.91 23.43
N THR A 123 -7.30 -6.83 24.73
CA THR A 123 -6.59 -5.71 25.34
C THR A 123 -5.13 -5.67 24.90
N ILE A 124 -4.46 -6.83 24.83
CA ILE A 124 -3.08 -6.94 24.35
C ILE A 124 -2.99 -6.48 22.90
N LEU A 125 -3.90 -6.96 22.05
CA LEU A 125 -4.00 -6.58 20.64
C LEU A 125 -4.13 -5.07 20.45
N PHE A 126 -5.17 -4.46 21.02
CA PHE A 126 -5.46 -3.04 20.76
C PHE A 126 -4.48 -2.08 21.42
N LYS A 127 -3.99 -2.40 22.63
CA LYS A 127 -3.17 -1.47 23.40
C LYS A 127 -1.67 -1.58 23.10
N HIS A 128 -1.20 -2.78 22.76
CA HIS A 128 0.22 -3.05 22.59
C HIS A 128 0.55 -3.41 21.14
N MET A 129 -0.03 -4.49 20.61
CA MET A 129 0.36 -5.01 19.31
C MET A 129 0.05 -4.04 18.17
N PHE A 130 -1.17 -3.48 18.09
CA PHE A 130 -1.53 -2.54 17.02
C PHE A 130 -0.63 -1.31 16.98
N ARG A 131 -0.22 -0.81 18.15
CA ARG A 131 0.71 0.32 18.24
C ARG A 131 2.08 -0.05 17.67
N ASN A 132 2.60 -1.23 18.02
CA ASN A 132 3.89 -1.69 17.53
C ASN A 132 3.85 -1.99 16.03
N ILE A 133 2.79 -2.65 15.54
CA ILE A 133 2.58 -2.93 14.11
C ILE A 133 2.54 -1.62 13.32
N PHE A 134 1.84 -0.59 13.83
CA PHE A 134 1.80 0.71 13.19
C PHE A 134 3.20 1.32 13.04
N PHE A 135 4.04 1.23 14.07
CA PHE A 135 5.44 1.68 13.99
C PHE A 135 6.27 0.83 13.02
N ASN A 136 6.05 -0.48 12.97
CA ASN A 136 6.75 -1.36 12.04
C ASN A 136 6.44 -0.98 10.57
N ILE A 137 5.18 -0.66 10.26
CA ILE A 137 4.78 -0.18 8.92
C ILE A 137 5.46 1.15 8.59
N LEU A 138 5.53 2.08 9.55
CA LEU A 138 6.19 3.38 9.34
C LEU A 138 7.67 3.21 9.03
N ASN A 139 8.36 2.29 9.71
CA ASN A 139 9.76 1.95 9.42
C ASN A 139 9.92 1.32 8.02
N HIS A 140 8.98 0.46 7.61
CA HIS A 140 8.93 -0.09 6.25
C HIS A 140 8.38 0.89 5.21
N GLY A 141 7.98 2.10 5.61
CA GLY A 141 7.34 3.09 4.77
C GLY A 141 8.18 3.49 3.56
N LYS A 142 9.51 3.55 3.72
CA LYS A 142 10.46 3.81 2.61
C LYS A 142 10.32 2.76 1.49
N THR A 143 10.30 1.49 1.88
CA THR A 143 10.15 0.36 0.95
C THR A 143 8.78 0.35 0.29
N ILE A 144 7.71 0.60 1.06
CA ILE A 144 6.34 0.69 0.54
C ILE A 144 6.24 1.82 -0.49
N LEU A 145 6.82 2.99 -0.21
CA LEU A 145 6.79 4.13 -1.10
C LEU A 145 7.54 3.87 -2.41
N LEU A 146 8.73 3.27 -2.34
CA LEU A 146 9.49 2.87 -3.53
C LEU A 146 8.70 1.89 -4.41
N PHE A 147 8.02 0.94 -3.78
CA PHE A 147 7.18 -0.01 -4.49
C PHE A 147 6.01 0.69 -5.18
N MET A 148 5.32 1.58 -4.46
CA MET A 148 4.21 2.36 -5.03
C MET A 148 4.63 3.23 -6.22
N LEU A 149 5.82 3.82 -6.18
CA LEU A 149 6.37 4.58 -7.31
C LEU A 149 6.61 3.69 -8.54
N SER A 150 7.14 2.48 -8.31
CA SER A 150 7.33 1.48 -9.37
C SER A 150 5.99 1.05 -9.98
N THR A 151 4.99 0.75 -9.14
CA THR A 151 3.64 0.40 -9.60
C THR A 151 2.98 1.57 -10.34
N LEU A 152 3.17 2.81 -9.88
CA LEU A 152 2.63 4.01 -10.55
C LEU A 152 3.15 4.13 -11.99
N PHE A 153 4.45 3.95 -12.22
CA PHE A 153 5.03 3.95 -13.56
C PHE A 153 4.33 2.96 -14.49
N VAL A 154 4.16 1.72 -14.03
CA VAL A 154 3.52 0.65 -14.80
C VAL A 154 2.07 0.98 -15.10
N VAL A 155 1.33 1.44 -14.10
CA VAL A 155 -0.10 1.76 -14.22
C VAL A 155 -0.32 2.92 -15.19
N GLU A 156 0.47 4.00 -15.10
CA GLU A 156 0.38 5.14 -16.01
C GLU A 156 0.67 4.72 -17.46
N GLY A 157 1.72 3.92 -17.67
CA GLY A 157 2.09 3.42 -18.99
C GLY A 157 1.03 2.50 -19.61
N LEU A 158 0.53 1.51 -18.87
CA LEU A 158 -0.48 0.56 -19.37
C LEU A 158 -1.86 1.19 -19.60
N SER A 159 -2.16 2.26 -18.85
CA SER A 159 -3.45 2.96 -18.94
C SER A 159 -3.43 4.13 -19.92
N ASN A 160 -2.27 4.38 -20.56
CA ASN A 160 -2.06 5.50 -21.48
C ASN A 160 -2.52 6.85 -20.89
N ILE A 161 -2.28 7.05 -19.59
CA ILE A 161 -2.50 8.36 -18.96
C ILE A 161 -1.18 9.11 -18.96
N ASN A 162 -1.24 10.37 -19.38
CA ASN A 162 -0.15 11.32 -19.16
C ASN A 162 -0.15 11.76 -17.70
N GLY A 163 0.32 10.87 -16.83
CA GLY A 163 0.53 11.14 -15.41
C GLY A 163 1.94 11.65 -15.12
N PHE A 164 2.26 11.81 -13.85
CA PHE A 164 3.50 12.44 -13.39
C PHE A 164 4.74 11.71 -13.91
N MET A 165 4.70 10.39 -13.97
CA MET A 165 5.84 9.60 -14.40
C MET A 165 6.02 9.66 -15.92
N MET A 166 4.94 9.66 -16.69
CA MET A 166 5.00 9.89 -18.14
C MET A 166 5.48 11.31 -18.48
N PHE A 167 5.08 12.33 -17.72
CA PHE A 167 5.61 13.70 -17.87
C PHE A 167 7.13 13.73 -17.67
N ILE A 168 7.63 13.11 -16.59
CA ILE A 168 9.07 13.01 -16.33
C ILE A 168 9.81 12.38 -17.50
N ILE A 169 9.30 11.27 -18.05
CA ILE A 169 9.98 10.54 -19.13
C ILE A 169 9.98 11.37 -20.42
N ASN A 170 8.85 11.95 -20.79
CA ASN A 170 8.73 12.74 -22.01
C ASN A 170 9.66 13.96 -21.97
N ASP A 171 9.76 14.64 -20.83
CA ASP A 171 10.66 15.78 -20.65
C ASP A 171 12.13 15.33 -20.52
N ALA A 172 12.39 14.18 -19.89
CA ALA A 172 13.73 13.62 -19.74
C ALA A 172 14.37 13.15 -21.06
N ILE A 173 13.55 12.77 -22.05
CA ILE A 173 14.01 12.45 -23.40
C ILE A 173 14.61 13.69 -24.06
N ILE A 174 14.10 14.88 -23.75
CA ILE A 174 14.55 16.17 -24.31
C ILE A 174 15.78 16.67 -23.54
N GLU A 175 15.74 16.64 -22.21
CA GLU A 175 16.87 17.03 -21.35
C GLU A 175 17.07 16.05 -20.19
N PRO A 176 18.10 15.20 -20.22
CA PRO A 176 18.38 14.23 -19.15
C PRO A 176 18.60 14.85 -17.77
N GLY A 177 19.01 16.13 -17.70
CA GLY A 177 19.17 16.86 -16.45
C GLY A 177 17.85 17.09 -15.69
N ILE A 178 16.74 17.19 -16.42
CA ILE A 178 15.40 17.37 -15.86
C ILE A 178 14.95 16.11 -15.10
N LEU A 179 15.34 14.91 -15.56
CA LEU A 179 15.07 13.65 -14.87
C LEU A 179 15.63 13.63 -13.44
N ILE A 180 16.88 14.07 -13.30
CA ILE A 180 17.60 14.11 -12.02
C ILE A 180 16.91 15.10 -11.08
N LEU A 181 16.52 16.26 -11.59
CA LEU A 181 15.81 17.28 -10.81
C LEU A 181 14.47 16.73 -10.28
N TRP A 182 13.65 16.12 -11.13
CA TRP A 182 12.37 15.55 -10.72
C TRP A 182 12.52 14.39 -9.75
N ALA A 183 13.51 13.51 -9.97
CA ALA A 183 13.81 12.43 -9.04
C ALA A 183 14.19 12.99 -7.65
N LEU A 184 15.05 14.00 -7.59
CA LEU A 184 15.44 14.64 -6.33
C LEU A 184 14.25 15.34 -5.65
N MET A 185 13.43 16.08 -6.41
CA MET A 185 12.23 16.74 -5.89
C MET A 185 11.22 15.74 -5.32
N LEU A 186 11.15 14.54 -5.87
CA LEU A 186 10.30 13.47 -5.33
C LEU A 186 10.94 12.82 -4.09
N PHE A 187 12.22 12.45 -4.15
CA PHE A 187 12.88 11.69 -3.09
C PHE A 187 13.12 12.51 -1.81
N ILE A 188 13.52 13.78 -1.92
CA ILE A 188 13.93 14.59 -0.77
C ILE A 188 12.80 14.78 0.26
N PRO A 189 11.57 15.18 -0.11
CA PRO A 189 10.48 15.36 0.86
C PRO A 189 10.15 14.05 1.61
N PHE A 190 10.07 12.92 0.89
CA PHE A 190 9.79 11.64 1.52
C PHE A 190 10.92 11.18 2.43
N TYR A 191 12.18 11.36 2.02
CA TYR A 191 13.34 11.03 2.84
C TYR A 191 13.31 11.79 4.18
N ILE A 192 13.00 13.09 4.15
CA ILE A 192 12.88 13.92 5.35
C ILE A 192 11.74 13.41 6.26
N ILE A 193 10.56 13.16 5.70
CA ILE A 193 9.40 12.66 6.46
C ILE A 193 9.71 11.33 7.14
N PHE A 194 10.32 10.38 6.42
CA PHE A 194 10.65 9.07 7.00
C PHE A 194 11.75 9.19 8.07
N THR A 195 12.77 10.01 7.85
CA THR A 195 13.83 10.23 8.85
C THR A 195 13.26 10.82 10.15
N ILE A 196 12.35 11.81 10.05
CA ILE A 196 11.68 12.38 11.22
C ILE A 196 10.82 11.33 11.92
N SER A 197 10.12 10.50 11.15
CA SER A 197 9.28 9.43 11.68
C SER A 197 10.11 8.40 12.44
N GLU A 198 11.22 7.93 11.88
CA GLU A 198 12.17 7.01 12.52
C GLU A 198 12.72 7.59 13.83
N LEU A 199 13.12 8.87 13.82
CA LEU A 199 13.62 9.55 15.03
C LEU A 199 12.54 9.66 16.13
N TYR A 200 11.29 9.90 15.75
CA TYR A 200 10.16 9.95 16.68
C TYR A 200 9.86 8.56 17.28
N ILE A 201 9.92 7.53 16.45
CA ILE A 201 9.73 6.13 16.86
C ILE A 201 10.84 5.70 17.81
N ALA A 202 12.11 5.93 17.45
CA ALA A 202 13.25 5.58 18.30
C ALA A 202 13.15 6.21 19.71
N LYS A 203 12.64 7.45 19.80
CA LYS A 203 12.41 8.13 21.09
C LYS A 203 11.26 7.54 21.91
N THR A 204 10.26 6.94 21.27
CA THR A 204 9.04 6.46 21.95
C THR A 204 9.06 4.96 22.26
N THR A 205 9.75 4.15 21.45
CA THR A 205 9.86 2.70 21.64
C THR A 205 11.19 2.27 22.26
N GLY A 206 12.23 3.13 22.24
CA GLY A 206 13.57 2.78 22.71
C GLY A 206 14.29 1.74 21.82
N VAL A 207 13.66 1.33 20.71
CA VAL A 207 14.23 0.41 19.73
C VAL A 207 14.88 1.25 18.64
N PHE A 208 16.20 1.33 18.68
CA PHE A 208 16.99 1.80 17.54
C PHE A 208 17.01 0.67 16.51
N THR A 209 16.23 0.81 15.44
CA THR A 209 16.45 0.00 14.24
C THR A 209 17.72 0.51 13.56
N SER A 210 18.81 -0.26 13.68
CA SER A 210 20.08 -0.07 12.97
C SER A 210 19.95 -0.39 11.50
#